data_AF-A0A7V5C4D9-F1
#
_entry.id   AF-A0A7V5C4D9-F1
#
_cell.length_a   1.000
_cell.length_b   1.000
_cell.length_c   1.000
_cell.angle_alpha   90.00
_cell.angle_beta   90.00
_cell.angle_gamma   90.00
#
_symmetry.space_group_name_H-M   'P 1'
#
loop_
_entity.id
_entity.type
_entity.pdbx_description
1 polymer ?
#
loop_
_entity_poly.entity_id
_entity_poly.type
_entity_poly.pdbx_seq_one_letter_code
_entity_poly.pdbx_strand_id
1 'polypeptide(L)'
;MMPNFREWTLVKLDRTYGMKQVRTHPALENWLNSPADISDFERQTLLTLQENLILNVHDWNETELAYNFIGPVMAFVRFSTEKFNFFAERPLAGTVDSIEMSGNPDGMVASGFREPEIPYFCLQEYKKETDPKGDPAAQVLAAMLTAQELSGH
;
A
#
# COMPACT_ATOMS: atom_id res chain seq x y z
N MET A 1 -1.23 22.61 -11.26
CA MET A 1 -1.99 21.58 -10.54
C MET A 1 -1.07 20.39 -10.42
N MET A 2 -0.79 19.93 -9.20
CA MET A 2 0.07 18.77 -8.97
C MET A 2 -0.59 17.53 -9.62
N PRO A 3 0.13 16.76 -10.46
CA PRO A 3 -0.36 15.49 -10.99
C PRO A 3 -0.84 14.58 -9.85
N ASN A 4 -2.09 14.15 -9.92
CA ASN A 4 -2.64 13.22 -8.95
C ASN A 4 -2.13 11.79 -9.23
N PHE A 5 -1.93 10.96 -8.19
CA PHE A 5 -1.54 9.56 -8.36
C PHE A 5 -2.44 8.83 -9.37
N ARG A 6 -3.74 9.15 -9.40
CA ARG A 6 -4.73 8.58 -10.32
C ARG A 6 -4.47 8.85 -11.81
N GLU A 7 -3.62 9.81 -12.13
CA GLU A 7 -3.25 10.19 -13.51
C GLU A 7 -2.01 9.44 -14.03
N TRP A 8 -1.38 8.61 -13.19
CA TRP A 8 -0.26 7.78 -13.58
C TRP A 8 -0.73 6.45 -14.17
N THR A 9 0.05 5.97 -15.14
CA THR A 9 -0.02 4.60 -15.68
C THR A 9 1.38 4.02 -15.64
N LEU A 10 1.49 2.68 -15.65
CA LEU A 10 2.81 2.03 -15.64
C LEU A 10 3.68 2.50 -16.82
N VAL A 11 3.08 2.62 -18.01
CA VAL A 11 3.78 3.13 -19.21
C VAL A 11 4.30 4.55 -19.02
N LYS A 12 3.51 5.44 -18.37
CA LYS A 12 3.93 6.82 -18.11
C LYS A 12 5.08 6.85 -17.10
N LEU A 13 4.98 6.07 -16.04
CA LEU A 13 6.02 5.94 -15.02
C LEU A 13 7.33 5.39 -15.62
N ASP A 14 7.26 4.31 -16.40
CA ASP A 14 8.41 3.70 -17.07
C ASP A 14 9.14 4.69 -17.98
N ARG A 15 8.39 5.46 -18.78
CA ARG A 15 8.96 6.48 -19.68
C ARG A 15 9.56 7.66 -18.94
N THR A 16 8.95 8.04 -17.80
CA THR A 16 9.37 9.22 -17.04
C THR A 16 10.64 8.94 -16.24
N TYR A 17 10.68 7.80 -15.55
CA TYR A 17 11.76 7.44 -14.62
C TYR A 17 12.72 6.38 -15.17
N GLY A 18 12.54 5.94 -16.42
CA GLY A 18 13.38 4.92 -17.05
C GLY A 18 13.30 3.56 -16.35
N MET A 19 12.19 3.28 -15.67
CA MET A 19 12.02 2.05 -14.88
C MET A 19 11.94 0.81 -15.77
N LYS A 20 12.40 -0.31 -15.20
CA LYS A 20 12.32 -1.63 -15.82
C LYS A 20 11.84 -2.63 -14.79
N GLN A 21 10.74 -3.30 -15.09
CA GLN A 21 10.28 -4.41 -14.29
C GLN A 21 11.31 -5.55 -14.32
N VAL A 22 11.69 -6.01 -13.12
CA VAL A 22 12.52 -7.19 -12.93
C VAL A 22 11.70 -8.34 -12.38
N ARG A 23 12.14 -9.58 -12.63
CA ARG A 23 11.48 -10.79 -12.11
C ARG A 23 11.96 -11.16 -10.71
N THR A 24 13.19 -10.80 -10.38
CA THR A 24 13.85 -11.10 -9.11
C THR A 24 14.59 -9.85 -8.63
N HIS A 25 14.63 -9.66 -7.31
CA HIS A 25 15.38 -8.58 -6.68
C HIS A 25 15.89 -9.06 -5.32
N PRO A 26 17.22 -9.04 -5.05
CA PRO A 26 17.78 -9.60 -3.83
C PRO A 26 17.17 -9.00 -2.54
N ALA A 27 16.90 -7.70 -2.51
CA ALA A 27 16.31 -7.08 -1.32
C ALA A 27 14.87 -7.57 -1.06
N LEU A 28 14.09 -7.80 -2.11
CA LEU A 28 12.73 -8.32 -2.00
C LEU A 28 12.77 -9.80 -1.59
N GLU A 29 13.66 -10.59 -2.18
CA GLU A 29 13.83 -11.99 -1.79
C GLU A 29 14.28 -12.12 -0.33
N ASN A 30 15.22 -11.30 0.12
CA ASN A 30 15.66 -11.29 1.52
C ASN A 30 14.51 -10.92 2.46
N TRP A 31 13.70 -9.93 2.08
CA TRP A 31 12.53 -9.53 2.87
C TRP A 31 11.48 -10.64 2.93
N LEU A 32 11.12 -11.25 1.80
CA LEU A 32 10.11 -12.32 1.74
C LEU A 32 10.55 -13.61 2.43
N ASN A 33 11.86 -13.88 2.49
CA ASN A 33 12.43 -15.04 3.19
C ASN A 33 12.80 -14.74 4.65
N SER A 34 12.48 -13.54 5.16
CA SER A 34 12.73 -13.21 6.57
C SER A 34 11.83 -14.06 7.46
N PRO A 35 12.39 -14.75 8.48
CA PRO A 35 11.58 -15.57 9.37
C PRO A 35 10.61 -14.68 10.14
N ALA A 36 9.36 -15.12 10.22
CA ALA A 36 8.34 -14.51 11.05
C ALA A 36 7.68 -15.60 11.89
N ASP A 37 7.65 -15.38 13.20
CA ASP A 37 6.93 -16.26 14.11
C ASP A 37 5.43 -15.95 14.03
N ILE A 38 4.63 -16.96 13.67
CA ILE A 38 3.18 -16.88 13.64
C ILE A 38 2.67 -17.88 14.68
N SER A 39 2.11 -17.36 15.76
CA SER A 39 1.47 -18.15 16.82
C SER A 39 0.23 -18.89 16.31
N ASP A 40 -0.20 -19.91 17.06
CA ASP A 40 -1.42 -20.65 16.73
C ASP A 40 -2.67 -19.75 16.72
N PHE A 41 -2.71 -18.77 17.63
CA PHE A 41 -3.78 -17.78 17.65
C PHE A 41 -3.78 -16.94 16.37
N GLU A 42 -2.61 -16.42 15.96
CA GLU A 42 -2.49 -15.65 14.73
C GLU A 42 -2.86 -16.45 13.49
N ARG A 43 -2.39 -17.70 13.42
CA ARG A 43 -2.75 -18.62 12.34
C ARG A 43 -4.26 -18.85 12.28
N GLN A 44 -4.90 -19.13 13.42
CA GLN A 44 -6.34 -19.40 13.44
C GLN A 44 -7.17 -18.16 13.05
N THR A 45 -6.79 -16.98 13.54
CA THR A 45 -7.43 -15.71 13.14
C THR A 45 -7.31 -15.47 11.64
N LEU A 46 -6.12 -15.65 11.06
CA LEU A 46 -5.89 -15.46 9.63
C LEU A 46 -6.69 -16.47 8.78
N LEU A 47 -6.79 -17.72 9.20
CA LEU A 47 -7.60 -18.74 8.51
C LEU A 47 -9.10 -18.36 8.51
N THR A 48 -9.63 -17.88 9.64
CA THR A 48 -11.03 -17.43 9.71
C THR A 48 -11.27 -16.20 8.80
N LEU A 49 -10.34 -15.25 8.76
CA LEU A 49 -10.46 -14.09 7.85
C LEU A 49 -10.38 -14.53 6.38
N GLN A 50 -9.53 -15.52 6.06
CA GLN A 50 -9.42 -16.08 4.72
C GLN A 50 -10.70 -16.78 4.28
N GLU A 51 -11.33 -17.60 5.14
CA GLU A 51 -12.61 -18.24 4.85
C GLU A 51 -13.69 -17.20 4.54
N ASN A 52 -13.75 -16.11 5.32
CA ASN A 52 -14.69 -15.01 5.09
C ASN A 52 -14.42 -14.29 3.76
N LEU A 53 -13.15 -14.06 3.41
CA LEU A 53 -12.78 -13.46 2.14
C LEU A 53 -13.19 -14.34 0.96
N ILE A 54 -12.83 -15.64 0.99
CA ILE A 54 -13.14 -16.58 -0.10
C ILE A 54 -14.64 -16.61 -0.39
N LEU A 55 -15.47 -16.56 0.65
CA LEU A 55 -16.92 -16.58 0.51
C LEU A 55 -17.48 -15.32 -0.16
N ASN A 56 -16.90 -14.14 0.07
CA ASN A 56 -17.55 -12.86 -0.23
C ASN A 56 -16.80 -11.94 -1.21
N VAL A 57 -15.53 -12.22 -1.55
CA VAL A 57 -14.65 -11.29 -2.29
C VAL A 57 -15.23 -10.81 -3.62
N HIS A 58 -16.03 -11.64 -4.29
CA HIS A 58 -16.63 -11.29 -5.58
C HIS A 58 -17.85 -10.37 -5.46
N ASP A 59 -18.49 -10.34 -4.28
CA ASP A 59 -19.70 -9.55 -4.02
C ASP A 59 -19.37 -8.22 -3.34
N TRP A 60 -18.39 -8.23 -2.42
CA TRP A 60 -17.99 -7.03 -1.68
C TRP A 60 -17.51 -5.89 -2.59
N ASN A 61 -17.99 -4.68 -2.32
CA ASN A 61 -17.38 -3.43 -2.76
C ASN A 61 -16.07 -3.12 -2.02
N GLU A 62 -15.35 -2.08 -2.48
CA GLU A 62 -14.04 -1.71 -1.91
C GLU A 62 -14.13 -1.41 -0.40
N THR A 63 -15.17 -0.70 0.03
CA THR A 63 -15.44 -0.42 1.44
C THR A 63 -15.73 -1.70 2.23
N GLU A 64 -16.51 -2.62 1.66
CA GLU A 64 -16.82 -3.90 2.31
C GLU A 64 -15.59 -4.79 2.43
N LEU A 65 -14.74 -4.86 1.39
CA LEU A 65 -13.47 -5.55 1.42
C LEU A 65 -12.52 -4.94 2.47
N ALA A 66 -12.46 -3.62 2.54
CA ALA A 66 -11.67 -2.89 3.51
C ALA A 66 -12.11 -3.19 4.94
N TYR A 67 -13.41 -3.15 5.24
CA TYR A 67 -13.91 -3.38 6.59
C TYR A 67 -13.91 -4.85 7.03
N ASN A 68 -14.22 -5.79 6.13
CA ASN A 68 -14.41 -7.19 6.51
C ASN A 68 -13.15 -8.05 6.41
N PHE A 69 -12.11 -7.60 5.71
CA PHE A 69 -10.88 -8.37 5.56
C PHE A 69 -9.62 -7.54 5.81
N ILE A 70 -9.37 -6.50 5.03
CA ILE A 70 -8.10 -5.76 5.07
C ILE A 70 -7.90 -5.08 6.43
N GLY A 71 -8.89 -4.33 6.91
CA GLY A 71 -8.87 -3.64 8.19
C GLY A 71 -8.60 -4.58 9.36
N PRO A 72 -9.34 -5.71 9.49
CA PRO A 72 -9.03 -6.76 10.45
C PRO A 72 -7.58 -7.28 10.38
N VAL A 73 -7.05 -7.55 9.18
CA VAL A 73 -5.64 -7.98 9.01
C VAL A 73 -4.68 -6.88 9.49
N MET A 74 -4.90 -5.62 9.10
CA MET A 74 -4.03 -4.50 9.50
C MET A 74 -4.03 -4.26 11.01
N ALA A 75 -5.21 -4.33 11.65
CA ALA A 75 -5.33 -4.24 13.10
C ALA A 75 -4.58 -5.37 13.80
N PHE A 76 -4.57 -6.56 13.19
CA PHE A 76 -3.93 -7.75 13.73
C PHE A 76 -2.41 -7.74 13.61
N VAL A 77 -1.85 -7.07 12.58
CA VAL A 77 -0.40 -6.83 12.45
C VAL A 77 0.11 -5.85 13.53
N ARG A 78 -0.78 -5.09 14.18
CA ARG A 78 -0.47 -4.17 15.30
C ARG A 78 0.53 -3.07 14.92
N PHE A 79 0.33 -2.43 13.77
CA PHE A 79 1.13 -1.27 13.38
C PHE A 79 0.91 -0.04 14.28
N SER A 80 -0.17 0.02 15.07
CA SER A 80 -0.49 1.18 15.91
C SER A 80 0.35 1.26 17.17
N THR A 81 1.43 2.04 17.12
CA THR A 81 2.32 2.37 18.24
C THR A 81 2.42 3.88 18.42
N GLU A 82 3.13 4.34 19.45
CA GLU A 82 3.43 5.76 19.63
C GLU A 82 4.44 6.32 18.60
N LYS A 83 5.16 5.44 17.90
CA LYS A 83 6.23 5.82 16.96
C LYS A 83 5.82 5.76 15.50
N PHE A 84 4.93 4.84 15.18
CA PHE A 84 4.39 4.61 13.85
C PHE A 84 2.98 4.08 13.95
N ASN A 85 2.19 4.30 12.91
CA ASN A 85 0.80 3.87 12.85
C ASN A 85 0.38 3.53 11.42
N PHE A 86 -0.76 2.85 11.29
CA PHE A 86 -1.47 2.71 10.04
C PHE A 86 -2.40 3.91 9.85
N PHE A 87 -2.34 4.52 8.67
CA PHE A 87 -3.15 5.66 8.28
C PHE A 87 -3.87 5.35 6.97
N ALA A 88 -5.19 5.52 6.94
CA ALA A 88 -6.01 5.36 5.75
C ALA A 88 -6.43 6.72 5.19
N GLU A 89 -6.51 6.85 3.86
CA GLU A 89 -7.02 8.03 3.15
C GLU A 89 -6.35 9.36 3.56
N ARG A 90 -5.04 9.32 3.86
CA ARG A 90 -4.28 10.52 4.23
C ARG A 90 -3.50 11.10 3.04
N PRO A 91 -3.36 12.43 2.95
CA PRO A 91 -2.56 13.05 1.89
C PRO A 91 -1.11 12.62 1.93
N LEU A 92 -0.58 12.29 0.76
CA LEU A 92 0.84 12.06 0.48
C LEU A 92 1.22 12.93 -0.72
N ALA A 93 2.27 13.73 -0.59
CA ALA A 93 2.75 14.57 -1.66
C ALA A 93 4.27 14.74 -1.57
N GLY A 94 4.93 14.82 -2.73
CA GLY A 94 6.37 14.98 -2.82
C GLY A 94 6.82 15.28 -4.25
N THR A 95 8.12 15.45 -4.45
CA THR A 95 8.71 15.76 -5.75
C THR A 95 9.74 14.70 -6.11
N VAL A 96 9.45 13.86 -7.10
CA VAL A 96 10.36 12.81 -7.58
C VAL A 96 11.01 13.30 -8.87
N ASP A 97 12.34 13.39 -8.92
CA ASP A 97 13.10 13.94 -10.06
C ASP A 97 12.51 15.23 -10.66
N SER A 98 12.19 16.21 -9.78
CA SER A 98 11.57 17.50 -10.15
C SER A 98 10.11 17.43 -10.63
N ILE A 99 9.45 16.28 -10.51
CA ILE A 99 8.04 16.11 -10.84
C ILE A 99 7.24 15.99 -9.55
N GLU A 100 6.36 16.96 -9.32
CA GLU A 100 5.41 16.90 -8.20
C GLU A 100 4.44 15.72 -8.41
N MET A 101 4.21 14.96 -7.35
CA MET A 101 3.17 13.94 -7.28
C MET A 101 2.40 14.06 -5.98
N SER A 102 1.10 13.77 -6.03
CA SER A 102 0.27 13.77 -4.83
C SER A 102 -0.95 12.87 -4.94
N GLY A 103 -1.48 12.44 -3.81
CA GLY A 103 -2.75 11.74 -3.73
C GLY A 103 -3.00 11.22 -2.32
N ASN A 104 -4.08 10.47 -2.16
CA ASN A 104 -4.44 9.83 -0.90
C ASN A 104 -4.43 8.33 -1.14
N PRO A 105 -3.38 7.60 -0.72
CA PRO A 105 -3.40 6.15 -0.72
C PRO A 105 -4.51 5.61 0.19
N ASP A 106 -5.12 4.49 -0.18
CA ASP A 106 -6.16 3.86 0.64
C ASP A 106 -5.61 3.42 2.01
N GLY A 107 -4.31 3.07 2.06
CA GLY A 107 -3.59 2.80 3.30
C GLY A 107 -2.09 3.06 3.20
N MET A 108 -1.50 3.55 4.30
CA MET A 108 -0.06 3.69 4.47
C MET A 108 0.36 3.35 5.90
N VAL A 109 1.55 2.77 6.08
CA VAL A 109 2.23 2.76 7.39
C VAL A 109 3.24 3.89 7.39
N ALA A 110 3.22 4.73 8.42
CA ALA A 110 4.13 5.88 8.52
C ALA A 110 4.56 6.10 9.98
N SER A 111 5.67 6.80 10.18
CA SER A 111 6.00 7.35 11.50
C SER A 111 4.95 8.38 11.94
N GLY A 112 4.95 8.70 13.23
CA GLY A 112 3.97 9.57 13.83
C GLY A 112 2.82 8.81 14.48
N PHE A 113 2.06 9.51 15.32
CA PHE A 113 0.99 8.92 16.13
C PHE A 113 -0.39 9.42 15.71
N ARG A 114 -0.57 10.75 15.60
CA ARG A 114 -1.85 11.39 15.28
C ARG A 114 -2.02 11.68 13.80
N GLU A 115 -0.91 11.93 13.12
CA GLU A 115 -0.81 12.18 11.69
C GLU A 115 0.42 11.47 11.13
N PRO A 116 0.39 11.09 9.84
CA PRO A 116 1.55 10.49 9.20
C PRO A 116 2.66 11.53 9.04
N GLU A 117 3.89 11.17 9.40
CA GLU A 117 5.08 12.00 9.20
C GLU A 117 5.92 11.45 8.03
N ILE A 118 6.69 10.38 8.27
CA ILE A 118 7.54 9.75 7.26
C ILE A 118 6.90 8.41 6.85
N PRO A 119 6.47 8.25 5.58
CA PRO A 119 5.87 7.01 5.11
C PRO A 119 6.92 5.90 5.01
N TYR A 120 6.58 4.68 5.42
CA TYR A 120 7.39 3.49 5.13
C TYR A 120 6.97 2.86 3.79
N PHE A 121 7.74 1.88 3.33
CA PHE A 121 7.43 1.10 2.12
C PHE A 121 6.28 0.10 2.33
N CYS A 122 5.11 0.60 2.75
CA CYS A 122 3.88 -0.15 2.94
C CYS A 122 2.70 0.77 2.56
N LEU A 123 2.30 0.70 1.30
CA LEU A 123 1.26 1.51 0.69
C LEU A 123 0.27 0.59 -0.03
N GLN A 124 -1.00 0.98 -0.03
CA GLN A 124 -2.08 0.12 -0.50
C GLN A 124 -3.07 0.90 -1.35
N GLU A 125 -3.54 0.23 -2.40
CA GLU A 125 -4.62 0.64 -3.30
C GLU A 125 -5.49 -0.60 -3.52
N TYR A 126 -6.76 -0.53 -3.15
CA TYR A 126 -7.72 -1.62 -3.26
C TYR A 126 -8.72 -1.27 -4.35
N LYS A 127 -8.68 -1.98 -5.48
CA LYS A 127 -9.72 -1.87 -6.51
C LYS A 127 -10.25 -3.22 -6.89
N LYS A 128 -11.54 -3.26 -7.25
CA LYS A 128 -12.10 -4.43 -7.92
C LYS A 128 -11.41 -4.64 -9.26
N GLU A 129 -11.24 -5.89 -9.67
CA GLU A 129 -10.73 -6.25 -11.00
C GLU A 129 -11.60 -5.69 -12.15
N THR A 130 -12.86 -5.32 -11.88
CA THR A 130 -13.87 -4.99 -12.88
C THR A 130 -14.22 -3.51 -13.06
N ASP A 131 -13.66 -2.58 -12.27
CA ASP A 131 -13.89 -1.13 -12.45
C ASP A 131 -12.58 -0.32 -12.40
N PRO A 132 -11.87 -0.16 -13.52
CA PRO A 132 -10.58 0.50 -13.53
C PRO A 132 -10.77 2.00 -13.76
N LYS A 133 -11.21 2.74 -12.73
CA LYS A 133 -10.88 4.16 -12.70
C LYS A 133 -9.38 4.31 -12.40
N GLY A 134 -8.60 4.31 -13.47
CA GLY A 134 -7.14 4.44 -13.45
C GLY A 134 -6.40 3.09 -13.34
N ASP A 135 -5.09 3.17 -13.13
CA ASP A 135 -4.17 2.03 -13.03
C ASP A 135 -3.71 1.88 -11.56
N PRO A 136 -4.27 0.93 -10.77
CA PRO A 136 -3.95 0.77 -9.35
C PRO A 136 -2.47 0.45 -9.10
N ALA A 137 -1.87 -0.35 -9.99
CA ALA A 137 -0.45 -0.69 -9.92
C ALA A 137 0.41 0.56 -10.13
N ALA A 138 0.04 1.43 -11.07
CA ALA A 138 0.72 2.71 -11.25
C ALA A 138 0.47 3.68 -10.09
N GLN A 139 -0.73 3.72 -9.53
CA GLN A 139 -1.07 4.57 -8.38
C GLN A 139 -0.21 4.22 -7.17
N VAL A 140 -0.17 2.93 -6.80
CA VAL A 140 0.66 2.48 -5.68
C VAL A 140 2.15 2.68 -5.97
N LEU A 141 2.61 2.46 -7.21
CA LEU A 141 4.01 2.69 -7.57
C LEU A 141 4.39 4.18 -7.51
N ALA A 142 3.52 5.08 -7.98
CA ALA A 142 3.73 6.52 -7.86
C ALA A 142 3.76 6.98 -6.40
N ALA A 143 2.87 6.44 -5.56
CA ALA A 143 2.88 6.68 -4.12
C ALA A 143 4.17 6.15 -3.46
N MET A 144 4.65 4.97 -3.86
CA MET A 144 5.89 4.37 -3.37
C MET A 144 7.12 5.20 -3.74
N LEU A 145 7.22 5.68 -5.00
CA LEU A 145 8.29 6.59 -5.42
C LEU A 145 8.28 7.89 -4.61
N THR A 146 7.09 8.42 -4.33
CA THR A 146 6.93 9.63 -3.51
C THR A 146 7.36 9.37 -2.05
N ALA A 147 6.96 8.23 -1.48
CA ALA A 147 7.33 7.84 -0.13
C ALA A 147 8.85 7.58 0.01
N GLN A 148 9.46 7.00 -1.02
CA GLN A 148 10.90 6.80 -1.12
C GLN A 148 11.65 8.12 -0.99
N GLU A 149 11.25 9.14 -1.77
CA GLU A 149 11.86 10.46 -1.73
C GLU A 149 11.70 11.12 -0.35
N LEU A 150 10.51 11.06 0.25
CA LEU A 150 10.24 11.62 1.58
C LEU A 150 11.02 10.92 2.70
N SER A 151 11.34 9.64 2.53
CA SER A 151 12.10 8.85 3.49
C SER A 151 13.61 9.09 3.40
N GLY A 152 14.06 9.88 2.43
CA GLY A 152 15.48 10.07 2.16
C GLY A 152 16.13 8.85 1.50
N HIS A 153 15.37 8.18 0.61
CA HIS A 153 15.67 6.97 -0.19
C HIS A 153 15.18 5.65 0.39
#